data_AF-A0A330HNA1-F1
#
_entry.id   AF-A0A330HNA1-F1
#
_cell.length_a   1.000
_cell.length_b   1.000
_cell.length_c   1.000
_cell.angle_alpha   90.00
_cell.angle_beta   90.00
_cell.angle_gamma   90.00
#
_symmetry.space_group_name_H-M   'P 1'
#
loop_
_entity.id
_entity.type
_entity.pdbx_description
1 polymer ?
#
loop_
_entity_poly.entity_id
_entity_poly.type
_entity_poly.pdbx_seq_one_letter_code
_entity_poly.pdbx_strand_id
1 'polypeptide(L)' 'MKPNTSRWGDDNSYDFFDSLPIEGLAWECLRRSNSYQRHYLALVRSGAETKPFPTEVQRRWGLRFRGPA' A
#
# COMPACT_ATOMS: atom_id res chain seq x y z
N MET A 1 -9.50 0.69 -10.24
CA MET A 1 -10.10 1.97 -9.81
C MET A 1 -9.43 3.08 -10.63
N LYS A 2 -10.16 3.92 -11.36
CA LYS A 2 -9.54 5.05 -12.07
C LYS A 2 -9.25 6.17 -11.05
N PRO A 3 -8.00 6.66 -10.92
CA PRO A 3 -7.72 7.75 -10.00
C PRO A 3 -8.39 9.03 -10.51
N ASN A 4 -8.96 9.82 -9.61
CA ASN A 4 -9.43 11.16 -9.92
C ASN A 4 -8.20 12.07 -10.05
N THR A 5 -7.98 12.62 -11.25
CA THR A 5 -6.83 13.48 -11.56
C THR A 5 -7.19 14.95 -11.68
N SER A 6 -8.40 15.37 -11.32
CA SER A 6 -8.84 16.78 -11.48
C SER A 6 -7.98 17.81 -10.74
N ARG A 7 -7.19 17.39 -9.74
CA ARG A 7 -6.27 18.23 -8.94
C ARG A 7 -4.79 17.92 -9.19
N TRP A 8 -4.44 17.31 -10.32
CA TRP A 8 -3.06 16.82 -10.55
C TRP A 8 -1.98 17.91 -10.47
N GLY A 9 -2.32 19.17 -10.77
CA GLY A 9 -1.42 20.32 -10.73
C GLY A 9 -1.61 21.26 -9.54
N ASP A 10 -2.41 20.85 -8.55
CA ASP A 10 -2.57 21.58 -7.30
C ASP A 10 -1.49 21.14 -6.31
N ASP A 11 -0.51 22.01 -6.07
CA ASP A 11 0.68 21.71 -5.26
C ASP A 11 0.32 21.29 -3.84
N ASN A 12 -0.67 21.95 -3.24
CA ASN A 12 -1.18 21.63 -1.90
C ASN A 12 -1.74 20.20 -1.79
N SER A 13 -2.03 19.53 -2.91
CA SER A 13 -2.44 18.11 -2.92
C SER A 13 -1.28 17.16 -2.60
N TYR A 14 -0.04 17.66 -2.62
CA TYR A 14 1.18 16.90 -2.38
C TYR A 14 1.93 17.26 -1.10
N ASP A 15 1.56 18.32 -0.37
CA ASP A 15 2.16 18.71 0.93
C ASP A 15 2.31 17.54 1.91
N PHE A 16 1.37 16.59 1.86
CA PHE A 16 1.43 15.37 2.65
C PHE A 16 2.71 14.55 2.43
N PHE A 17 3.20 14.48 1.18
CA PHE A 17 4.41 13.72 0.83
C PHE A 17 5.67 14.30 1.45
N ASP A 18 5.75 15.61 1.69
CA ASP A 18 6.90 16.25 2.33
C ASP A 18 7.03 15.84 3.81
N SER A 19 5.91 15.45 4.43
CA SER A 19 5.88 14.98 5.82
C SER A 19 6.07 13.46 5.97
N LEU A 20 6.08 12.70 4.86
CA LEU A 20 6.12 11.25 4.93
C LEU A 20 7.53 10.74 5.24
N PRO A 21 7.68 9.79 6.19
CA PRO A 21 8.90 9.01 6.27
C PRO A 21 9.03 8.10 5.04
N ILE A 22 10.23 7.59 4.78
CA ILE A 22 10.53 6.73 3.61
C ILE A 22 9.59 5.53 3.54
N GLU A 23 9.25 4.93 4.67
CA GLU A 23 8.32 3.81 4.78
C GLU A 23 6.90 4.21 4.36
N GLY A 24 6.48 5.43 4.71
CA GLY A 24 5.19 5.98 4.31
C GLY A 24 5.11 6.24 2.80
N LEU A 25 6.17 6.80 2.22
CA LEU A 25 6.27 6.97 0.77
C LEU A 25 6.26 5.62 0.05
N ALA A 26 7.03 4.65 0.53
CA ALA A 26 7.07 3.29 -0.02
C ALA A 26 5.68 2.62 0.02
N TRP A 27 4.95 2.79 1.13
CA TRP A 27 3.58 2.30 1.27
C TRP A 27 2.61 2.97 0.28
N GLU A 28 2.68 4.29 0.11
CA GLU A 28 1.86 5.03 -0.86
C GLU A 28 2.10 4.54 -2.29
N CYS A 29 3.36 4.26 -2.66
CA CYS A 29 3.69 3.65 -3.95
C CYS A 29 3.12 2.23 -4.08
N LEU A 30 3.32 1.39 -3.06
CA LEU A 30 2.86 0.00 -3.07
C LEU A 30 1.34 -0.10 -3.23
N ARG A 31 0.57 0.66 -2.45
CA ARG A 31 -0.91 0.58 -2.50
C ARG A 31 -1.52 1.06 -3.83
N ARG A 32 -0.76 1.84 -4.63
CA ARG A 32 -1.15 2.25 -5.99
C ARG A 32 -0.78 1.23 -7.06
N SER A 33 0.04 0.22 -6.73
CA SER A 33 0.39 -0.86 -7.66
C SER A 33 -0.82 -1.72 -8.00
N ASN A 34 -1.15 -1.85 -9.29
CA ASN A 34 -2.23 -2.73 -9.76
C ASN A 34 -2.03 -4.19 -9.35
N SER A 35 -0.78 -4.66 -9.31
CA SER A 35 -0.46 -6.04 -8.91
C SER A 35 -0.71 -6.25 -7.42
N TYR A 36 -0.35 -5.27 -6.58
CA TYR A 36 -0.64 -5.32 -5.15
C TYR A 36 -2.15 -5.23 -4.89
N GLN A 37 -2.84 -4.31 -5.54
CA GLN A 37 -4.30 -4.15 -5.42
C GLN A 37 -5.05 -5.43 -5.78
N ARG A 38 -4.67 -6.11 -6.88
CA ARG A 38 -5.27 -7.40 -7.26
C ARG A 38 -5.03 -8.48 -6.21
N HIS A 39 -3.81 -8.55 -5.67
CA HIS A 39 -3.49 -9.51 -4.61
C HIS A 39 -4.30 -9.22 -3.34
N TYR A 40 -4.32 -7.96 -2.88
CA TYR A 40 -5.10 -7.56 -1.71
C TYR A 40 -6.60 -7.84 -1.89
N LEU A 41 -7.17 -7.54 -3.06
CA LEU A 41 -8.57 -7.86 -3.36
C LEU A 41 -8.85 -9.37 -3.31
N ALA A 42 -7.91 -10.22 -3.72
CA ALA A 42 -8.06 -11.67 -3.60
C ALA A 42 -8.07 -12.13 -2.14
N LEU A 43 -7.30 -11.49 -1.27
CA LEU A 43 -7.29 -11.76 0.19
C LEU A 43 -8.59 -11.34 0.85
N VAL A 44 -9.12 -10.14 0.51
CA VAL A 44 -10.42 -9.67 1.01
C VAL A 44 -11.54 -10.62 0.58
N ARG A 45 -11.52 -11.10 -0.67
CA ARG A 45 -12.52 -12.05 -1.18
C ARG A 45 -12.46 -13.41 -0.49
N SER A 46 -11.31 -13.81 0.04
CA SER A 46 -11.15 -15.07 0.78
C SER A 46 -11.29 -14.93 2.30
N GLY A 47 -11.55 -13.71 2.81
CA GLY A 47 -11.64 -13.43 4.25
C GLY A 47 -10.33 -13.62 5.00
N ALA A 48 -9.20 -13.42 4.31
CA ALA A 48 -7.85 -13.64 4.84
C ALA A 48 -7.06 -12.34 5.04
N GLU A 49 -7.67 -11.17 4.86
CA GLU A 49 -7.03 -9.87 4.92
C GLU A 49 -6.49 -9.49 6.31
N THR A 50 -7.07 -10.06 7.37
CA THR A 50 -6.61 -9.87 8.75
C THR A 50 -5.55 -10.88 9.17
N LYS A 51 -5.30 -11.91 8.35
CA LYS A 51 -4.29 -12.93 8.65
C LYS A 51 -2.89 -12.39 8.34
N PRO A 52 -1.88 -12.73 9.15
CA PRO A 52 -0.49 -12.38 8.84
C PRO A 52 -0.10 -12.92 7.46
N PHE A 53 0.61 -12.08 6.69
CA PHE A 53 1.15 -12.53 5.41
C PHE A 53 2.18 -13.64 5.61
N PRO A 54 2.19 -14.70 4.78
CA PRO A 54 3.31 -15.62 4.73
C PRO A 54 4.62 -14.88 4.44
N THR A 55 5.74 -15.36 4.97
CA THR A 55 7.07 -14.72 4.83
C THR A 55 7.47 -14.46 3.38
N GLU A 56 7.07 -15.33 2.45
CA GLU A 56 7.31 -15.12 1.02
C GLU A 56 6.54 -13.91 0.47
N VAL A 57 5.28 -13.74 0.88
CA VAL A 57 4.44 -12.62 0.46
C VAL A 57 4.93 -11.31 1.08
N GLN A 58 5.35 -11.36 2.34
CA GLN A 58 6.03 -10.25 3.02
C GLN A 58 7.26 -9.79 2.23
N ARG A 59 8.15 -10.73 1.86
CA ARG A 59 9.35 -10.42 1.06
C ARG A 59 9.01 -9.90 -0.33
N ARG A 60 8.01 -10.48 -1.00
CA ARG A 60 7.57 -10.05 -2.34
C ARG A 60 7.16 -8.58 -2.36
N TRP A 61 6.46 -8.12 -1.32
CA TRP A 61 5.96 -6.74 -1.24
C TRP A 61 6.82 -5.81 -0.38
N GLY A 62 7.88 -6.32 0.25
CA GLY A 62 8.69 -5.56 1.22
C GLY A 62 7.95 -5.22 2.51
N LEU A 63 6.82 -5.86 2.80
CA LEU A 63 6.03 -5.62 4.01
C LEU A 63 6.58 -6.43 5.16
N ARG A 64 7.04 -5.77 6.22
CA ARG A 64 7.46 -6.41 7.47
C ARG A 64 6.61 -5.87 8.60
N PHE A 65 5.73 -6.70 9.12
CA PHE A 65 4.98 -6.37 10.33
C PHE A 65 5.80 -6.84 11.53
N ARG A 66 5.93 -5.99 12.55
CA ARG A 66 6.50 -6.45 13.83
C ARG A 66 5.57 -7.55 14.35
N GLY A 67 6.13 -8.74 14.60
CA GLY A 67 5.40 -9.82 15.25
C GLY A 67 5.00 -9.43 16.67
N PRO A 68 4.05 -10.16 17.29
CA PRO A 68 3.78 -10.00 18.71
C PRO A 68 5.09 -10.17 19.50
N ALA A 69 5.29 -9.28 20.48
CA ALA A 69 6.44 -9.29 21.38
C ALA A 69 6.37 -10.48 22.36
#